data_AF-A0A399MEP6-F1
#
_entry.id   AF-A0A399MEP6-F1
#
_cell.length_a   1.000
_cell.length_b   1.000
_cell.length_c   1.000
_cell.angle_alpha   90.00
_cell.angle_beta   90.00
_cell.angle_gamma   90.00
#
_symmetry.space_group_name_H-M   'P 1'
#
loop_
_entity.id
_entity.type
_entity.pdbx_description
1 polymer ?
#
loop_
_entity_poly.entity_id
_entity_poly.type
_entity_poly.pdbx_seq_one_letter_code
_entity_poly.pdbx_strand_id
1 'polypeptide(L)'
;MSDIQWDEDELQRKLAGFFCEFFGMEDLSEMPMHEVRARAELAGTFIGRALAVIQHKGPVGSDIAMTIRSKEQIWKTALVGSVGQLCTPGGELREKWNRRDGIE
;
A
#
# COMPACT_ATOMS: atom_id res chain seq x y z
N MET A 1 -19.66 21.51 13.53
CA MET A 1 -18.79 20.34 13.80
C MET A 1 -17.39 20.87 13.97
N SER A 2 -16.69 20.55 15.05
CA SER A 2 -15.27 20.87 15.16
C SER A 2 -14.54 20.21 13.99
N ASP A 3 -13.85 20.99 13.17
CA ASP A 3 -12.99 20.46 12.13
C ASP A 3 -11.91 19.61 12.81
N ILE A 4 -12.07 18.29 12.75
CA ILE A 4 -11.04 17.36 13.19
C ILE A 4 -9.90 17.55 12.19
N GLN A 5 -8.83 18.20 12.63
CA GLN A 5 -7.61 18.34 11.83
C GLN A 5 -6.69 17.16 12.14
N TRP A 6 -6.33 16.42 11.11
CA TRP A 6 -5.29 15.41 11.15
C TRP A 6 -4.16 15.82 10.19
N ASP A 7 -2.95 15.42 10.54
CA ASP A 7 -1.81 15.46 9.62
C ASP A 7 -2.05 14.41 8.53
N GLU A 8 -2.16 14.86 7.28
CA GLU A 8 -2.46 13.99 6.13
C GLU A 8 -1.32 12.99 5.86
N ASP A 9 -0.07 13.39 6.07
CA ASP A 9 1.10 12.52 5.86
C ASP A 9 1.20 11.48 6.97
N GLU A 10 0.91 11.88 8.21
CA GLU A 10 0.87 10.95 9.33
C GLU A 10 -0.26 9.91 9.15
N LEU A 11 -1.45 10.37 8.78
CA LEU A 11 -2.59 9.49 8.49
C LEU A 11 -2.25 8.50 7.37
N GLN A 12 -1.72 9.00 6.25
CA GLN A 12 -1.32 8.18 5.12
C GLN A 12 -0.31 7.11 5.53
N ARG A 13 0.71 7.49 6.31
CA ARG A 13 1.74 6.56 6.79
C ARG A 13 1.15 5.49 7.71
N LYS A 14 0.27 5.87 8.64
CA LYS A 14 -0.39 4.94 9.56
C LYS A 14 -1.31 3.96 8.83
N LEU A 15 -2.10 4.45 7.87
CA LEU A 15 -2.96 3.59 7.05
C LEU A 15 -2.14 2.64 6.17
N ALA A 16 -1.05 3.13 5.57
CA ALA A 16 -0.16 2.28 4.79
C ALA A 16 0.47 1.18 5.64
N GLY A 17 1.00 1.52 6.82
CA GLY A 17 1.54 0.55 7.77
C GLY A 17 0.48 -0.49 8.17
N PHE A 18 -0.69 -0.02 8.60
CA PHE A 18 -1.80 -0.89 9.02
C PHE A 18 -2.22 -1.87 7.92
N PHE A 19 -2.45 -1.41 6.68
CA PHE A 19 -2.91 -2.30 5.62
C PHE A 19 -1.79 -3.24 5.13
N CYS A 20 -0.54 -2.79 5.09
CA CYS A 20 0.59 -3.67 4.80
C CYS A 20 0.71 -4.79 5.84
N GLU A 21 0.61 -4.46 7.13
CA GLU A 21 0.60 -5.45 8.23
C GLU A 21 -0.61 -6.38 8.12
N PHE A 22 -1.81 -5.84 7.95
CA PHE A 22 -3.06 -6.62 7.86
C PHE A 22 -3.04 -7.63 6.70
N PHE A 23 -2.47 -7.25 5.55
CA PHE A 23 -2.31 -8.15 4.40
C PHE A 23 -1.01 -9.00 4.48
N GLY A 24 -0.30 -8.96 5.61
CA GLY A 24 0.87 -9.79 5.88
C GLY A 24 2.04 -9.48 4.97
N MET A 25 2.40 -8.20 4.83
CA MET A 25 3.53 -7.73 4.02
C MET A 25 4.81 -7.49 4.84
N GLU A 26 4.85 -7.88 6.11
CA GLU A 26 5.99 -7.68 7.02
C GLU A 26 7.14 -8.64 6.75
N ASP A 27 6.83 -9.90 6.37
CA ASP A 27 7.80 -10.89 5.92
C ASP A 27 7.35 -11.50 4.59
N LEU A 28 8.09 -11.16 3.54
CA LEU A 28 7.84 -11.58 2.17
C LEU A 28 8.87 -12.62 1.69
N SER A 29 9.82 -13.02 2.54
CA SER A 29 11.03 -13.73 2.12
C SER A 29 10.77 -15.12 1.53
N GLU A 30 9.84 -15.86 2.12
CA GLU A 30 9.46 -17.22 1.69
C GLU A 30 8.28 -17.23 0.72
N MET A 31 7.73 -16.05 0.40
CA MET A 31 6.48 -15.94 -0.33
C MET A 31 6.69 -15.95 -1.84
N PRO A 32 5.89 -16.71 -2.61
CA PRO A 32 5.90 -16.61 -4.06
C PRO A 32 5.58 -15.19 -4.53
N MET A 33 6.32 -14.69 -5.52
CA MET A 33 6.17 -13.31 -6.01
C MET A 33 4.75 -12.94 -6.49
N HIS A 34 3.98 -13.92 -6.99
CA HIS A 34 2.60 -13.69 -7.40
C HIS A 34 1.67 -13.40 -6.20
N GLU A 35 1.92 -14.02 -5.04
CA GLU A 35 1.19 -13.74 -3.80
C GLU A 35 1.60 -12.39 -3.22
N VAL A 36 2.90 -12.07 -3.23
CA VAL A 36 3.41 -10.75 -2.81
C VAL A 36 2.72 -9.64 -3.59
N ARG A 37 2.61 -9.82 -4.91
CA ARG A 37 1.90 -8.88 -5.79
C ARG A 37 0.41 -8.79 -5.44
N ALA A 38 -0.27 -9.93 -5.26
CA ALA A 38 -1.70 -9.93 -4.92
C ALA A 38 -1.99 -9.20 -3.60
N ARG A 39 -1.14 -9.40 -2.58
CA ARG A 39 -1.23 -8.71 -1.29
C ARG A 39 -0.99 -7.20 -1.45
N ALA A 40 0.03 -6.82 -2.21
CA ALA A 40 0.29 -5.41 -2.51
C ALA A 40 -0.87 -4.74 -3.26
N GLU A 41 -1.53 -5.46 -4.18
CA GLU A 41 -2.72 -4.97 -4.86
C GLU A 41 -3.88 -4.72 -3.89
N LEU A 42 -4.13 -5.64 -2.97
CA LEU A 42 -5.15 -5.50 -1.93
C LEU A 42 -4.83 -4.33 -0.99
N ALA A 43 -3.62 -4.30 -0.42
CA ALA A 43 -3.18 -3.25 0.48
C ALA A 43 -3.30 -1.87 -0.18
N GLY A 44 -2.76 -1.69 -1.40
CA GLY A 44 -2.86 -0.44 -2.13
C GLY A 44 -4.30 -0.02 -2.42
N THR A 45 -5.17 -0.98 -2.77
CA THR A 45 -6.60 -0.70 -3.00
C THR A 45 -7.27 -0.16 -1.73
N PHE A 46 -7.05 -0.81 -0.58
CA PHE A 46 -7.67 -0.40 0.68
C PHE A 46 -7.12 0.93 1.22
N ILE A 47 -5.81 1.18 1.07
CA ILE A 47 -5.20 2.49 1.38
C ILE A 47 -5.87 3.58 0.54
N GLY A 48 -5.99 3.37 -0.78
CA GLY A 48 -6.61 4.33 -1.69
C GLY A 48 -8.07 4.63 -1.34
N ARG A 49 -8.86 3.60 -1.02
CA ARG A 49 -10.25 3.77 -0.55
C ARG A 49 -10.34 4.59 0.73
N ALA A 50 -9.56 4.23 1.74
CA ALA A 50 -9.61 4.88 3.04
C ALA A 50 -9.22 6.36 2.92
N LEU A 51 -8.14 6.66 2.21
CA LEU A 51 -7.71 8.04 1.98
C LEU A 51 -8.73 8.84 1.17
N ALA A 52 -9.34 8.25 0.14
CA ALA A 52 -10.37 8.92 -0.65
C ALA A 52 -11.57 9.34 0.20
N VAL A 53 -12.02 8.48 1.11
CA VAL A 53 -13.16 8.76 1.99
C VAL A 53 -12.80 9.75 3.08
N ILE A 54 -11.65 9.57 3.74
CA ILE A 54 -11.24 10.45 4.85
C ILE A 54 -10.92 11.86 4.34
N GLN A 55 -10.25 11.99 3.19
CA GLN A 55 -9.91 13.27 2.60
C GLN A 55 -11.05 13.88 1.77
N HIS A 56 -12.21 13.22 1.66
CA HIS A 56 -13.34 13.76 0.93
C HIS A 56 -13.82 15.05 1.58
N LYS A 57 -13.84 16.12 0.80
CA LYS A 57 -14.36 17.43 1.22
C LYS A 57 -15.65 17.70 0.48
N GLY A 58 -16.72 17.96 1.22
CA GLY A 58 -18.03 18.28 0.68
C GLY A 58 -19.08 17.18 0.87
N PRO A 59 -20.28 17.36 0.31
CA PRO A 59 -21.34 16.37 0.41
C PRO A 59 -20.92 15.06 -0.25
N VAL A 60 -21.34 13.93 0.32
CA VAL A 60 -21.10 12.61 -0.27
C VAL A 60 -22.05 12.45 -1.47
N GLY A 61 -21.56 12.64 -2.68
CA GLY A 61 -22.30 12.50 -3.95
C GLY A 61 -21.73 11.42 -4.86
N SER A 62 -22.17 11.38 -6.12
CA SER A 62 -21.64 10.44 -7.12
C SER A 62 -20.17 10.69 -7.50
N ASP A 63 -19.67 11.89 -7.20
CA ASP A 63 -18.29 12.34 -7.39
C ASP A 63 -17.28 11.55 -6.53
N ILE A 64 -17.68 11.15 -5.31
CA ILE A 64 -16.79 10.38 -4.43
C ILE A 64 -16.40 9.03 -5.03
N ALA A 65 -17.26 8.42 -5.83
CA ALA A 65 -16.98 7.13 -6.46
C ALA A 65 -15.82 7.23 -7.48
N MET A 66 -15.72 8.35 -8.21
CA MET A 66 -14.60 8.60 -9.10
C MET A 66 -13.30 8.86 -8.33
N THR A 67 -13.38 9.64 -7.25
CA THR A 67 -12.23 9.89 -6.36
C THR A 67 -11.71 8.59 -5.75
N ILE A 68 -12.59 7.73 -5.25
CA ILE A 68 -12.25 6.40 -4.72
C ILE A 68 -11.50 5.58 -5.78
N ARG A 69 -12.09 5.41 -6.97
CA ARG A 69 -11.45 4.62 -8.05
C ARG A 69 -10.08 5.18 -8.46
N SER A 70 -9.96 6.49 -8.54
CA SER A 70 -8.69 7.15 -8.86
C SER A 70 -7.63 6.85 -7.80
N LYS A 71 -7.97 7.03 -6.51
CA LYS A 71 -7.04 6.77 -5.40
C LYS A 71 -6.70 5.29 -5.27
N GLU A 72 -7.66 4.38 -5.45
CA GLU A 72 -7.40 2.94 -5.53
C GLU A 72 -6.32 2.63 -6.57
N GLN A 73 -6.48 3.14 -7.80
CA GLN A 73 -5.53 2.85 -8.87
C GLN A 73 -4.14 3.42 -8.59
N ILE A 74 -4.06 4.65 -8.05
CA ILE A 74 -2.79 5.30 -7.69
C ILE A 74 -2.05 4.46 -6.65
N TRP A 75 -2.72 4.10 -5.55
CA TRP A 75 -2.09 3.37 -4.46
C TRP A 75 -1.79 1.92 -4.78
N LYS A 76 -2.69 1.25 -5.50
CA LYS A 76 -2.44 -0.09 -6.07
C LYS A 76 -1.17 -0.08 -6.92
N THR A 77 -1.07 0.86 -7.86
CA THR A 77 0.07 0.94 -8.78
C THR A 77 1.36 1.26 -8.02
N ALA A 78 1.32 2.20 -7.08
CA ALA A 78 2.46 2.58 -6.26
C ALA A 78 2.98 1.37 -5.47
N LEU A 79 2.11 0.67 -4.73
CA LEU A 79 2.52 -0.42 -3.86
C LEU A 79 3.03 -1.64 -4.64
N VAL A 80 2.36 -1.99 -5.76
CA VAL A 80 2.84 -3.03 -6.67
C VAL A 80 4.19 -2.66 -7.28
N GLY A 81 4.38 -1.41 -7.67
CA GLY A 81 5.66 -0.91 -8.17
C GLY A 81 6.77 -1.03 -7.14
N SER A 82 6.50 -0.62 -5.90
CA SER A 82 7.45 -0.71 -4.79
C SER A 82 7.84 -2.16 -4.48
N VAL A 83 6.88 -3.09 -4.31
CA VAL A 83 7.25 -4.50 -4.05
C VAL A 83 7.95 -5.13 -5.24
N GLY A 84 7.61 -4.73 -6.47
CA GLY A 84 8.32 -5.12 -7.67
C GLY A 84 9.79 -4.75 -7.59
N GLN A 85 10.08 -3.47 -7.36
CA GLN A 85 11.47 -2.98 -7.25
C GLN A 85 12.25 -3.61 -6.10
N LEU A 86 11.60 -3.82 -4.95
CA LEU A 86 12.26 -4.31 -3.75
C LEU A 86 12.52 -5.82 -3.75
N CYS A 87 11.62 -6.61 -4.34
CA CYS A 87 11.64 -8.07 -4.24
C CYS A 87 12.19 -8.77 -5.50
N THR A 88 12.33 -8.06 -6.63
CA THR A 88 12.97 -8.62 -7.83
C THR A 88 14.50 -8.79 -7.65
N PRO A 89 15.18 -9.54 -8.53
CA PRO A 89 16.64 -9.60 -8.54
C PRO A 89 17.29 -8.21 -8.57
N GLY A 90 18.29 -7.97 -7.71
CA GLY A 90 18.91 -6.66 -7.51
C GLY A 90 18.10 -5.68 -6.64
N GLY A 91 16.93 -6.10 -6.15
CA GLY A 91 16.12 -5.35 -5.20
C GLY A 91 16.64 -5.49 -3.77
N GLU A 92 16.53 -4.43 -2.98
CA GLU A 92 17.12 -4.36 -1.63
C GLU A 92 16.63 -5.48 -0.70
N LEU A 93 15.34 -5.83 -0.73
CA LEU A 93 14.80 -6.91 0.11
C LEU A 93 15.32 -8.26 -0.36
N ARG A 94 15.36 -8.47 -1.68
CA ARG A 94 15.86 -9.72 -2.27
C ARG A 94 17.33 -9.95 -1.93
N GLU A 95 18.17 -8.93 -1.99
CA GLU A 95 19.59 -9.01 -1.61
C GLU A 95 19.77 -9.29 -0.12
N LYS A 96 18.91 -8.73 0.75
CA LYS A 96 18.93 -9.04 2.18
C LYS A 96 18.59 -10.51 2.44
N TRP A 97 17.60 -11.07 1.73
CA TRP A 97 17.23 -12.48 1.87
C TRP A 97 18.32 -13.41 1.35
N ASN A 98 18.88 -13.16 0.16
CA ASN A 98 19.98 -13.96 -0.38
C ASN A 98 21.19 -14.00 0.58
N ARG A 99 21.56 -12.85 1.17
CA ARG A 99 22.64 -12.79 2.17
C ARG A 99 22.33 -13.57 3.44
N ARG A 100 21.08 -13.54 3.91
CA ARG A 100 20.63 -14.33 5.06
C ARG A 100 20.76 -15.84 4.78
N ASP A 101 20.46 -16.25 3.55
CA ASP A 101 20.44 -17.66 3.14
C ASP A 101 21.80 -18.17 2.66
N GLY A 102 22.85 -17.33 2.68
CA GLY A 102 24.20 -17.69 2.24
C GLY A 102 24.33 -17.90 0.73
N ILE A 103 23.43 -17.32 -0.06
CA ILE A 103 23.44 -17.37 -1.53
C ILE A 103 24.19 -16.12 -2.01
N GLU A 104 25.44 -16.29 -2.46
CA GLU A 104 26.27 -15.24 -3.10
C GLU A 104 25.77 -14.91 -4.51
#